data_AF-A0A2S6RYJ4-F1
#
_entry.id   AF-A0A2S6RYJ4-F1
#
_cell.length_a   1.000
_cell.length_b   1.000
_cell.length_c   1.000
_cell.angle_alpha   90.00
_cell.angle_beta   90.00
_cell.angle_gamma   90.00
#
_symmetry.space_group_name_H-M   'P 1'
#
loop_
_entity.id
_entity.type
_entity.pdbx_description
1 polymer ?
#
loop_
_entity_poly.entity_id
_entity_poly.type
_entity_poly.pdbx_seq_one_letter_code
_entity_poly.pdbx_strand_id
1 'polypeptide(L)' 'MNYLTFFTIFTFSTNIFANQPAPWQLSFQEPASALMRDLVNLHDFIFWVITAITLFVFFLLLYVCIKFSAKNNKKPSTT' A
#
# COMPACT_ATOMS: atom_id res chain seq x y z
N MET A 1 5.41 47.30 30.06
CA MET A 1 5.22 46.01 29.36
C MET A 1 5.26 44.92 30.42
N ASN A 2 4.10 44.47 30.90
CA ASN A 2 3.98 43.73 32.16
C ASN A 2 4.57 42.30 32.02
N TYR A 3 5.48 41.88 32.89
CA TYR A 3 6.04 40.51 32.90
C TYR A 3 4.96 39.40 32.91
N LEU A 4 3.80 39.71 33.49
CA LEU A 4 2.61 38.87 33.48
C LEU A 4 2.12 38.50 32.07
N THR A 5 2.18 39.42 31.10
CA THR A 5 1.74 39.13 29.72
C THR A 5 2.72 38.20 28.99
N PHE A 6 3.99 38.19 29.39
CA PHE A 6 4.99 37.28 28.84
C PHE A 6 4.79 35.84 29.34
N PHE A 7 4.41 35.68 30.61
CA PHE A 7 4.13 34.37 31.22
C PHE A 7 2.86 33.70 30.63
N THR A 8 1.85 34.48 30.26
CA THR A 8 0.60 33.95 29.68
C THR A 8 0.78 33.36 28.29
N ILE A 9 1.76 33.82 27.50
CA ILE A 9 2.02 33.29 26.14
C ILE A 9 2.65 31.88 26.21
N PHE A 10 3.40 31.57 27.26
CA PHE A 10 4.12 30.30 27.42
C PHE A 10 3.19 29.11 27.75
N THR A 11 2.01 29.36 28.32
CA THR A 11 1.08 28.30 28.74
C THR A 11 0.07 27.89 27.67
N PHE A 12 0.03 28.57 26.51
CA PHE A 12 -0.78 28.16 25.37
C PHE A 12 -0.11 27.00 24.61
N SER A 13 -0.31 25.77 25.09
CA SER A 13 0.04 24.57 24.34
C SER A 13 -1.00 24.37 23.23
N THR A 14 -0.65 24.70 22.00
CA THR A 14 -1.45 24.34 20.83
C THR A 14 -1.20 22.87 20.49
N ASN A 15 -2.25 22.05 20.45
CA ASN A 15 -2.15 20.67 19.97
C ASN A 15 -1.83 20.69 18.46
N ILE A 16 -0.64 20.27 18.08
CA ILE A 16 -0.25 20.06 16.68
C ILE A 16 -0.41 18.57 16.41
N PHE A 17 -1.48 18.20 15.70
CA PHE A 17 -1.68 16.83 15.25
C PHE A 17 -0.77 16.57 14.05
N ALA A 18 0.35 15.89 14.28
CA ALA A 18 1.11 15.28 13.20
C ALA A 18 0.33 14.06 12.68
N ASN A 19 0.30 13.88 11.37
CA ASN A 19 -0.25 12.66 10.80
C ASN A 19 0.60 11.48 11.28
N GLN A 20 -0.02 10.55 12.01
CA GLN A 20 0.64 9.43 12.68
C GLN A 20 0.19 8.10 12.06
N PRO A 21 1.04 7.06 12.03
CA PRO A 21 0.62 5.74 11.58
C PRO A 21 -0.50 5.21 12.49
N ALA A 22 -1.61 4.79 11.89
CA ALA A 22 -2.71 4.16 12.62
C ALA A 22 -2.42 2.66 12.85
N PRO A 23 -2.89 2.07 13.97
CA PRO A 23 -2.74 0.63 14.18
C PRO A 23 -3.42 -0.14 13.03
N TRP A 24 -2.72 -1.13 12.47
CA TRP A 24 -3.15 -1.97 11.34
C TRP A 24 -3.32 -1.26 9.99
N GLN A 25 -2.68 -0.11 9.79
CA GLN A 25 -2.70 0.58 8.50
C GLN A 25 -1.84 -0.13 7.45
N LEU A 26 -2.46 -0.55 6.34
CA LEU A 26 -1.81 -1.26 5.23
C LEU A 26 -1.44 -0.36 4.04
N SER A 27 -1.94 0.88 4.03
CA SER A 27 -1.70 1.86 2.97
C SER A 27 -0.81 3.01 3.46
N PHE A 28 -0.52 3.98 2.59
CA PHE A 28 0.23 5.18 2.96
C PHE A 28 -0.54 6.07 3.94
N GLN A 29 0.21 6.88 4.68
CA GLN A 29 -0.34 7.97 5.49
C GLN A 29 -0.93 9.07 4.59
N GLU A 30 -1.87 9.85 5.14
CA GLU A 30 -2.44 11.01 4.42
C GLU A 30 -1.35 11.96 3.90
N PRO A 31 -1.36 12.30 2.59
CA PRO A 31 -0.25 13.00 1.95
C PRO A 31 -0.16 14.47 2.39
N ALA A 32 0.93 14.82 3.07
CA ALA A 32 1.19 16.18 3.54
C ALA A 32 1.72 17.14 2.44
N SER A 33 2.10 16.64 1.26
CA SER A 33 2.66 17.43 0.15
C SER A 33 2.05 17.06 -1.19
N ALA A 34 2.16 17.96 -2.18
CA ALA A 34 1.71 17.69 -3.56
C ALA A 34 2.47 16.50 -4.19
N LEU A 35 3.78 16.41 -3.96
CA LEU A 35 4.60 15.31 -4.48
C LEU A 35 4.18 13.95 -3.90
N MET A 36 3.80 13.90 -2.61
CA MET A 36 3.32 12.65 -2.00
C MET A 36 1.98 12.21 -2.61
N ARG A 37 1.09 13.15 -2.95
CA ARG A 37 -0.16 12.83 -3.66
C ARG A 37 0.12 12.17 -5.00
N ASP A 38 1.05 12.72 -5.78
CA ASP A 38 1.40 12.16 -7.09
C ASP A 38 2.02 10.76 -6.96
N LEU A 39 2.85 10.54 -5.92
CA LEU A 39 3.43 9.23 -5.63
C LEU A 39 2.37 8.19 -5.24
N VAL A 40 1.39 8.55 -4.42
CA VAL A 40 0.28 7.66 -4.04
C VAL A 40 -0.55 7.28 -5.28
N ASN A 41 -0.86 8.25 -6.13
CA ASN A 41 -1.58 7.98 -7.39
C ASN A 41 -0.79 7.01 -8.30
N LEU A 42 0.53 7.19 -8.39
CA LEU A 42 1.39 6.29 -9.15
C LEU A 42 1.40 4.88 -8.55
N HIS A 43 1.52 4.77 -7.22
CA HIS A 43 1.50 3.48 -6.53
C HIS A 43 0.18 2.74 -6.80
N ASP A 44 -0.96 3.41 -6.69
CA ASP A 44 -2.27 2.78 -6.89
C ASP A 44 -2.44 2.28 -8.32
N PHE A 45 -1.95 3.04 -9.30
CA PHE A 45 -1.93 2.60 -10.69
C PHE A 45 -1.06 1.36 -10.89
N ILE A 46 0.19 1.38 -10.41
CA ILE A 46 1.11 0.24 -10.55
C ILE A 46 0.57 -0.98 -9.79
N PHE A 47 -0.01 -0.80 -8.60
CA PHE A 47 -0.61 -1.86 -7.79
C PHE A 47 -1.68 -2.64 -8.56
N TRP A 48 -2.56 -1.94 -9.28
CA TRP A 48 -3.58 -2.59 -10.10
C TRP A 48 -2.98 -3.36 -11.27
N VAL A 49 -1.95 -2.82 -11.92
CA VAL A 49 -1.24 -3.50 -13.02
C VAL A 49 -0.57 -4.78 -12.54
N ILE A 50 0.19 -4.72 -11.43
CA ILE A 50 0.87 -5.91 -10.89
C ILE A 50 -0.12 -6.95 -10.38
N THR A 51 -1.23 -6.53 -9.79
CA THR A 51 -2.29 -7.44 -9.33
C THR A 51 -2.93 -8.17 -10.52
N ALA A 52 -3.16 -7.48 -11.63
CA ALA A 52 -3.72 -8.10 -12.83
C ALA A 52 -2.78 -9.16 -13.44
N ILE A 53 -1.49 -8.84 -13.60
CA ILE A 53 -0.52 -9.81 -14.17
C ILE A 53 -0.27 -10.99 -13.23
N THR A 54 -0.22 -10.76 -11.92
CA THR A 54 0.01 -11.83 -10.94
C THR A 54 -1.18 -12.78 -10.88
N LEU A 55 -2.41 -12.27 -10.93
CA LEU A 55 -3.61 -13.10 -11.06
C LEU A 55 -3.61 -13.89 -12.36
N PHE A 56 -3.26 -13.26 -13.49
CA PHE A 56 -3.16 -13.96 -14.78
C PHE A 56 -2.17 -15.13 -14.73
N VAL A 57 -0.96 -14.90 -14.23
CA VAL A 57 0.05 -15.95 -14.08
C VAL A 57 -0.39 -17.01 -13.06
N PHE A 58 -1.03 -16.61 -11.96
CA PHE A 58 -1.58 -17.52 -10.96
C PHE A 58 -2.63 -18.46 -11.57
N PHE A 59 -3.53 -17.94 -12.42
CA PHE A 59 -4.50 -18.75 -13.15
C PHE A 59 -3.83 -19.72 -14.13
N LEU A 60 -2.80 -19.29 -14.85
CA LEU A 60 -2.05 -20.18 -15.75
C LEU A 60 -1.34 -21.29 -14.98
N LEU A 61 -0.72 -20.98 -13.84
CA LEU A 61 -0.08 -21.99 -13.00
C LEU A 61 -1.11 -22.98 -12.44
N LEU A 62 -2.25 -22.50 -11.95
CA LEU A 62 -3.33 -23.35 -11.47
C LEU A 62 -3.85 -24.25 -12.60
N TYR A 63 -4.03 -23.71 -13.80
CA TYR A 63 -4.42 -24.47 -14.98
C TYR A 63 -3.40 -25.57 -15.33
N VAL A 64 -2.10 -25.23 -15.35
CA VAL A 64 -1.03 -26.20 -15.65
C VAL A 64 -0.98 -27.30 -14.59
N CYS A 65 -1.04 -26.92 -13.31
CA CYS A 65 -1.04 -27.87 -12.20
C CYS A 65 -2.22 -28.84 -12.27
N ILE A 66 -3.43 -28.39 -12.62
CA ILE A 66 -4.61 -29.25 -12.73
C ILE A 66 -4.55 -30.11 -14.00
N LYS A 67 -4.22 -29.52 -15.15
CA LYS A 67 -4.26 -30.21 -16.45
C LYS A 67 -3.12 -31.21 -16.61
N PHE A 68 -1.91 -30.85 -16.18
CA PHE A 68 -0.70 -31.66 -16.37
C PHE A 68 -0.23 -32.39 -15.12
N SER A 69 -1.05 -32.44 -14.06
CA SER A 69 -0.79 -33.32 -12.89
C SER A 69 -0.62 -34.78 -13.34
N ALA A 70 0.27 -35.52 -12.68
CA ALA A 70 0.51 -36.95 -12.94
C ALA A 70 -0.78 -37.82 -12.87
N LYS A 71 -1.78 -37.38 -12.12
CA LYS A 71 -3.11 -38.03 -12.09
C LYS A 71 -3.85 -37.90 -13.42
N ASN A 72 -3.81 -36.72 -14.03
CA ASN A 72 -4.60 -36.34 -15.20
C ASN A 72 -3.82 -36.50 -16.53
N ASN A 73 -2.49 -36.49 -16.48
CA ASN A 73 -1.63 -36.66 -17.66
C ASN A 73 -0.64 -37.83 -17.48
N LYS A 74 -1.10 -39.06 -17.78
CA LYS A 74 -0.33 -40.31 -17.59
C LYS A 74 0.69 -40.61 -18.70
N LYS A 75 0.57 -39.99 -19.87
CA LYS A 75 1.52 -40.11 -20.99
C LYS A 75 1.92 -38.70 -21.43
N PRO A 76 3.03 -38.14 -20.93
CA PRO A 76 3.46 -36.80 -21.29
C PRO A 76 3.76 -36.72 -22.80
N SER A 77 3.50 -35.56 -23.41
CA SER A 77 3.89 -35.32 -24.80
C SER A 77 5.41 -35.23 -24.88
N THR A 78 6.03 -35.98 -25.79
CA THR A 78 7.49 -36.11 -25.96
C THR A 78 8.01 -35.44 -27.23
N THR A 79 7.26 -34.47 -27.76
CA THR A 79 7.60 -33.69 -28.95
C THR A 79 8.06 -32.29 -28.58
#